data_AF-A0A9D9X6Z7-F1
#
_entry.id   AF-A0A9D9X6Z7-F1
#
_cell.length_a   1.000
_cell.length_b   1.000
_cell.length_c   1.000
_cell.angle_alpha   90.00
_cell.angle_beta   90.00
_cell.angle_gamma   90.00
#
_symmetry.space_group_name_H-M   'P 1'
#
loop_
_entity.id
_entity.type
_entity.pdbx_description
1 polymer ?
#
loop_
_entity_poly.entity_id
_entity_poly.type
_entity_poly.pdbx_seq_one_letter_code
_entity_poly.pdbx_strand_id
1 'polypeptide(L)' 'MASLLELRQVKHALLFTSASHLPRAQRNLASVGIETCAMPVDFQHVAPIWPGHLVPQLSALAKSTAALHEYLGLLLRSG' A
#
# COMPACT_ATOMS: atom_id res chain seq x y z
N MET A 1 3.46 3.44 -14.08
CA MET A 1 4.66 3.82 -13.30
C MET A 1 5.81 2.87 -13.61
N ALA A 2 5.69 1.57 -13.29
CA ALA A 2 6.74 0.57 -13.54
C ALA A 2 7.27 0.56 -14.99
N SER A 3 6.39 0.53 -15.98
CA SER A 3 6.76 0.56 -17.41
C SER A 3 7.58 1.78 -17.81
N LEU A 4 7.37 2.94 -17.19
CA LEU A 4 8.10 4.16 -17.52
C LEU A 4 9.53 4.16 -16.94
N LEU A 5 9.72 3.53 -15.79
CA LEU A 5 11.04 3.36 -15.16
C LEU A 5 11.86 2.28 -15.85
N GLU A 6 11.21 1.21 -16.30
CA GLU A 6 11.80 0.15 -17.11
C GLU A 6 12.39 0.70 -18.42
N LEU A 7 11.62 1.54 -19.14
CA LEU A 7 12.10 2.26 -20.33
C LEU A 7 13.30 3.18 -20.06
N ARG A 8 13.49 3.59 -18.81
CA ARG A 8 14.60 4.47 -18.37
C ARG A 8 15.77 3.70 -17.76
N GLN A 9 15.73 2.36 -17.78
CA GLN A 9 16.74 1.49 -17.17
C GLN A 9 17.04 1.79 -15.70
N VAL A 10 16.03 2.25 -14.95
CA VAL A 10 16.16 2.50 -13.52
C VAL A 10 16.23 1.16 -12.80
N LYS A 11 17.24 0.97 -11.93
CA LYS A 11 17.41 -0.26 -11.13
C LYS A 11 17.02 -0.09 -9.66
N HIS A 12 17.09 1.13 -9.15
CA HIS A 12 16.80 1.45 -7.75
C HIS A 12 15.88 2.68 -7.66
N ALA A 13 14.88 2.63 -6.79
CA ALA A 13 13.98 3.75 -6.56
C ALA A 13 13.67 3.95 -5.07
N LEU A 14 13.58 5.21 -4.64
CA LEU A 14 12.94 5.58 -3.38
C LEU A 14 11.43 5.64 -3.60
N LEU A 15 10.66 4.92 -2.78
CA LEU A 15 9.22 4.80 -2.94
C LEU A 15 8.48 5.51 -1.80
N PHE A 16 7.96 6.70 -2.09
CA PHE A 16 7.12 7.48 -1.18
C PHE A 16 5.63 7.29 -1.52
N THR A 17 4.89 6.64 -0.63
CA THR A 17 3.43 6.46 -0.78
C THR A 17 2.78 6.09 0.54
N SER A 18 1.45 6.10 0.61
CA SER A 18 0.73 5.73 1.83
C SER A 18 1.13 4.33 2.30
N ALA A 19 1.20 4.13 3.61
CA ALA A 19 1.63 2.87 4.22
C ALA A 19 0.77 1.69 3.73
N SER A 20 -0.51 1.93 3.47
CA SER A 20 -1.45 0.95 2.91
C SER A 20 -1.15 0.55 1.46
N HIS A 21 -0.63 1.46 0.62
CA HIS A 21 -0.36 1.19 -0.79
C HIS A 21 1.07 0.71 -1.05
N LEU A 22 1.98 0.94 -0.11
CA LEU A 22 3.40 0.66 -0.27
C LEU A 22 3.70 -0.80 -0.64
N PRO A 23 3.10 -1.84 0.01
CA PRO A 23 3.36 -3.23 -0.35
C PRO A 23 3.00 -3.55 -1.81
N ARG A 24 1.87 -3.03 -2.29
CA ARG A 24 1.43 -3.22 -3.68
C ARG A 24 2.38 -2.53 -4.65
N ALA A 25 2.75 -1.28 -4.35
CA ALA A 25 3.65 -0.50 -5.19
C ALA A 25 5.05 -1.13 -5.28
N GLN A 26 5.60 -1.64 -4.16
CA GLN A 26 6.85 -2.37 -4.16
C GLN A 26 6.80 -3.62 -5.03
N ARG A 27 5.74 -4.44 -4.93
CA ARG A 27 5.60 -5.65 -5.77
C ARG A 27 5.52 -5.33 -7.25
N ASN A 28 4.78 -4.29 -7.63
CA ASN A 28 4.69 -3.87 -9.04
C ASN A 28 6.03 -3.40 -9.61
N LEU A 29 6.92 -2.85 -8.77
CA LEU A 29 8.26 -2.45 -9.18
C LEU A 29 9.23 -3.64 -9.18
N ALA A 30 9.12 -4.52 -8.20
CA ALA A 30 9.89 -5.76 -8.14
C ALA A 30 9.59 -6.68 -9.34
N SER A 31 8.35 -6.74 -9.82
CA SER A 31 7.98 -7.56 -11.00
C SER A 31 8.66 -7.11 -12.30
N VAL A 32 9.21 -5.89 -12.35
CA VAL A 32 10.00 -5.37 -13.48
C VAL A 32 11.49 -5.22 -13.13
N GLY A 33 11.95 -5.84 -12.04
CA GLY A 33 13.35 -5.87 -11.65
C GLY A 33 13.87 -4.57 -11.01
N ILE A 34 12.98 -3.73 -10.46
CA ILE A 34 13.38 -2.49 -9.77
C ILE A 34 13.40 -2.74 -8.26
N GLU A 35 14.57 -2.53 -7.64
CA GLU A 35 14.72 -2.56 -6.20
C GLU A 35 14.22 -1.25 -5.58
N THR A 36 13.53 -1.34 -4.44
CA THR A 36 12.90 -0.17 -3.82
C THR A 36 13.31 0.02 -2.37
N CYS A 37 13.63 1.26 -2.02
CA CYS A 37 13.75 1.69 -0.63
C CYS A 37 12.41 2.30 -0.20
N ALA A 38 11.73 1.62 0.73
CA ALA A 38 10.40 1.95 1.20
C ALA A 38 10.40 3.20 2.09
N MET A 39 9.57 4.18 1.75
CA MET A 39 9.33 5.38 2.55
C MET A 39 7.81 5.52 2.79
N PRO A 40 7.23 4.78 3.76
CA PRO A 40 5.80 4.84 4.04
C PRO A 40 5.42 6.21 4.62
N VAL A 41 4.35 6.79 4.08
CA VAL A 41 3.69 8.00 4.60
C VAL A 41 2.22 7.70 4.90
N ASP A 42 1.45 8.68 5.40
CA ASP A 42 -0.01 8.56 5.60
C ASP A 42 -0.48 7.26 6.31
N PHE A 43 -0.17 7.15 7.60
CA PHE A 43 -0.64 6.05 8.44
C PHE A 43 -2.08 6.30 8.87
N GLN A 44 -3.02 5.52 8.32
CA GLN A 44 -4.46 5.72 8.55
C GLN A 44 -5.04 4.96 9.76
N HIS A 45 -4.19 4.55 10.70
CA HIS A 45 -4.58 3.88 11.95
C HIS A 45 -4.92 4.90 13.04
N VAL A 46 -6.03 4.67 13.75
CA VAL A 46 -6.41 5.43 14.95
C VAL A 46 -6.73 4.42 16.04
N ALA A 47 -6.04 4.52 17.17
CA ALA A 47 -6.36 3.70 18.34
C ALA A 47 -7.73 4.14 18.91
N PRO A 48 -8.55 3.21 19.44
CA PRO A 48 -9.79 3.58 20.11
C PRO A 48 -9.47 4.21 21.47
N ILE A 49 -9.28 5.53 21.48
CA ILE A 49 -8.96 6.33 22.67
C ILE A 49 -10.21 6.87 23.40
N TRP A 50 -11.38 6.76 22.78
CA TRP A 50 -12.67 7.17 23.35
C TRP A 50 -13.73 6.09 23.10
N PRO A 51 -14.72 5.91 24.01
CA PRO A 51 -15.78 4.91 23.82
C PRO A 51 -16.55 5.06 22.50
N GLY A 52 -16.72 6.29 22.00
CA GLY A 52 -17.33 6.57 20.71
C GLY A 52 -16.59 5.99 19.50
N HIS A 53 -15.30 5.66 19.63
CA HIS A 53 -14.53 4.99 18.56
C HIS A 53 -14.90 3.51 18.40
N LEU A 54 -15.61 2.93 19.38
CA LEU A 54 -16.15 1.57 19.29
C LEU A 54 -17.51 1.52 18.59
N VAL A 55 -18.15 2.68 18.39
CA VAL A 55 -19.38 2.77 17.61
C VAL A 55 -19.02 2.60 16.13
N PRO A 56 -19.73 1.74 15.37
CA PRO A 56 -19.46 1.56 13.95
C PRO A 56 -19.53 2.88 13.18
N GLN A 57 -18.47 3.17 12.42
CA GLN A 57 -18.37 4.35 11.58
C GLN A 57 -18.29 3.96 10.11
N LEU A 58 -19.00 4.69 9.25
CA LEU A 58 -18.96 4.46 7.81
C LEU A 58 -17.55 4.66 7.23
N SER A 59 -16.79 5.62 7.78
CA SER A 59 -15.39 5.85 7.42
C SER A 59 -14.48 4.67 7.79
N ALA A 60 -14.71 4.04 8.95
CA ALA A 60 -13.97 2.86 9.37
C ALA A 60 -14.30 1.65 8.47
N LEU A 61 -15.58 1.49 8.08
CA LEU A 61 -15.98 0.46 7.12
C LEU A 61 -15.29 0.65 5.76
N ALA A 62 -15.26 1.87 5.24
CA ALA A 62 -14.58 2.18 3.98
C ALA A 62 -13.09 1.83 4.02
N LYS A 63 -12.40 2.17 5.12
CA LYS A 63 -10.99 1.82 5.34
C LYS A 63 -10.77 0.30 5.39
N SER A 64 -11.63 -0.43 6.10
CA SER A 64 -11.56 -1.89 6.17
C SER A 64 -11.77 -2.56 4.81
N THR A 65 -12.74 -2.09 4.03
CA THR A 65 -12.99 -2.57 2.66
C THR A 65 -11.79 -2.32 1.74
N ALA A 66 -11.17 -1.14 1.83
CA ALA A 66 -9.97 -0.81 1.07
C ALA A 66 -8.78 -1.70 1.47
N ALA A 67 -8.55 -1.88 2.77
CA ALA A 67 -7.49 -2.75 3.27
C ALA A 67 -7.66 -4.22 2.80
N LEU A 68 -8.89 -4.74 2.83
CA LEU A 68 -9.19 -6.07 2.30
C LEU A 68 -8.89 -6.17 0.80
N HIS A 69 -9.26 -5.16 0.00
CA HIS A 69 -8.93 -5.11 -1.43
C HIS A 69 -7.43 -5.20 -1.68
N GLU A 70 -6.63 -4.45 -0.91
CA GLU A 70 -5.17 -4.49 -1.00
C GLU A 70 -4.62 -5.87 -0.62
N TYR A 71 -5.06 -6.45 0.50
CA TYR A 71 -4.60 -7.77 0.94
C TYR A 71 -4.95 -8.90 -0.02
N LEU A 72 -6.17 -8.90 -0.56
CA LEU A 72 -6.57 -9.88 -1.58
C LEU A 72 -5.74 -9.71 -2.85
N GLY A 73 -5.46 -8.47 -3.26
CA GLY A 73 -4.58 -8.17 -4.38
C GLY A 73 -3.15 -8.67 -4.16
N LEU A 74 -2.66 -8.67 -2.91
CA LEU A 74 -1.38 -9.28 -2.56
C LEU A 74 -1.46 -10.82 -2.56
N LEU A 75 -2.51 -11.41 -1.98
CA LEU A 75 -2.61 -12.88 -1.82
C LEU A 75 -2.85 -13.61 -3.14
N LEU A 76 -3.74 -13.10 -4.00
CA LEU A 76 -4.13 -13.77 -5.24
C LEU A 76 -3.10 -13.62 -6.36
N ARG A 77 -2.18 -12.66 -6.23
CA ARG A 77 -1.16 -12.34 -7.24
C ARG A 77 0.24 -12.81 -6.85
N SER A 78 0.33 -13.62 -5.79
CA SER A 78 1.55 -14.30 -5.33
C SER A 78 1.65 -15.78 -5.77
N GLY A 79 0.87 -16.18 -6.78
CA GLY A 79 0.97 -17.48 -7.45
C GLY A 79 1.55 -17.34 -8.84
#